data_AF-A0A9X2YND3-F1
#
_entry.id   AF-A0A9X2YND3-F1
#
_cell.length_a   1.000
_cell.length_b   1.000
_cell.length_c   1.000
_cell.angle_alpha   90.00
_cell.angle_beta   90.00
_cell.angle_gamma   90.00
#
_symmetry.space_group_name_H-M   'P 1'
#
loop_
_entity.id
_entity.type
_entity.pdbx_description
1 polymer ?
#
loop_
_entity_poly.entity_id
_entity_poly.type
_entity_poly.pdbx_seq_one_letter_code
_entity_poly.pdbx_strand_id
1 'polypeptide(L)'
;AAWRAEPGAEPVVLRCGLDRPAEFVVGAPLQMVDAVAWFRVGEARAGEAGVGEADAGGGQSGDGTRSTWYAVDRPVYVALTLPAGSGPTPIQLMSATITETLPARPADPAPVG
;
A
#
# COMPACT_ATOMS: atom_id res chain seq x y z
N ALA A 1 19.29 10.64 20.05
CA ALA A 1 18.33 9.60 20.47
C ALA A 1 18.42 8.43 19.50
N ALA A 2 18.33 7.19 19.97
CA ALA A 2 18.23 6.00 19.12
C ALA A 2 16.99 5.21 19.55
N TRP A 3 15.97 5.19 18.70
CA TRP A 3 14.76 4.41 18.93
C TRP A 3 15.01 2.98 18.47
N ARG A 4 14.67 1.99 19.30
CA ARG A 4 14.80 0.57 18.96
C ARG A 4 13.42 -0.06 19.01
N ALA A 5 13.06 -0.78 17.95
CA ALA A 5 11.89 -1.64 17.97
C ALA A 5 12.11 -2.82 18.93
N GLU A 6 11.02 -3.40 19.41
CA GLU A 6 11.06 -4.59 20.25
C GLU A 6 11.80 -5.73 19.51
N PRO A 7 12.64 -6.51 20.20
CA PRO A 7 13.31 -7.66 19.60
C PRO A 7 12.30 -8.63 18.98
N GLY A 8 12.45 -8.90 17.67
CA GLY A 8 11.57 -9.81 16.93
C GLY A 8 10.35 -9.16 16.28
N ALA A 9 10.10 -7.86 16.49
CA ALA A 9 9.07 -7.14 15.75
C ALA A 9 9.52 -6.86 14.30
N GLU A 10 8.75 -7.32 13.33
CA GLU A 10 8.93 -6.91 11.94
C GLU A 10 8.52 -5.44 11.77
N PRO A 11 9.30 -4.60 11.06
CA PRO A 11 9.02 -3.18 10.99
C PRO A 11 7.91 -2.85 9.99
N VAL A 12 7.11 -1.84 10.31
CA VAL A 12 6.34 -1.08 9.31
C VAL A 12 7.30 -0.12 8.60
N VAL A 13 7.31 -0.14 7.27
CA VAL A 13 8.22 0.69 6.47
C VAL A 13 7.43 1.68 5.63
N LEU A 14 7.78 2.97 5.73
CA LEU A 14 7.24 4.04 4.90
C LEU A 14 8.36 4.62 4.02
N ARG A 15 8.11 4.74 2.72
CA ARG A 15 9.03 5.33 1.74
C ARG A 15 8.29 6.37 0.92
N CYS A 16 8.78 7.60 0.88
CA CYS A 16 8.21 8.68 0.08
C CYS A 16 9.13 9.03 -1.10
N GLY A 17 8.58 9.72 -2.10
CA GLY A 17 9.35 10.18 -3.26
C GLY A 17 9.75 9.06 -4.22
N LEU A 18 8.98 7.97 -4.25
CA LEU A 18 9.20 6.87 -5.19
C LEU A 18 8.64 7.22 -6.57
N ASP A 19 9.15 6.54 -7.60
CA ASP A 19 8.56 6.54 -8.92
C ASP A 19 7.21 5.79 -8.94
N ARG A 20 6.43 6.02 -10.01
CA ARG A 20 5.19 5.29 -10.26
C ARG A 20 5.47 3.78 -10.32
N PRO A 21 4.77 2.93 -9.56
CA PRO A 21 4.96 1.49 -9.65
C PRO A 21 4.54 0.99 -11.04
N ALA A 22 5.34 0.12 -11.66
CA ALA A 22 5.14 -0.33 -13.04
C ALA A 22 3.80 -1.05 -13.28
N GLU A 23 3.26 -1.71 -12.24
CA GLU A 23 1.96 -2.41 -12.29
C GLU A 23 0.75 -1.47 -12.14
N PHE A 24 0.97 -0.19 -11.80
CA PHE A 24 -0.11 0.79 -11.66
C PHE A 24 -0.52 1.36 -13.02
N VAL A 25 -1.35 0.59 -13.70
CA VAL A 25 -1.93 0.91 -15.01
C VAL A 25 -3.41 1.31 -14.91
N VAL A 26 -3.97 1.86 -15.98
CA VAL A 26 -5.39 2.23 -16.05
C VAL A 26 -6.23 0.98 -15.74
N GLY A 27 -7.19 1.12 -14.83
CA GLY A 27 -8.04 0.01 -14.38
C GLY A 27 -7.46 -0.81 -13.23
N ALA A 28 -6.24 -0.50 -12.75
CA ALA A 28 -5.69 -1.12 -11.55
C ALA A 28 -6.64 -0.91 -10.35
N PRO A 29 -6.87 -1.96 -9.53
CA PRO A 29 -7.73 -1.85 -8.37
C PRO A 29 -7.12 -0.90 -7.34
N LEU A 30 -7.97 -0.05 -6.77
CA LEU A 30 -7.60 0.88 -5.71
C LEU A 30 -8.46 0.63 -4.49
N GLN A 31 -7.82 0.53 -3.33
CA GLN A 31 -8.49 0.51 -2.05
C GLN A 31 -8.52 1.93 -1.47
N MET A 32 -9.72 2.42 -1.17
CA MET A 32 -9.87 3.67 -0.42
C MET A 32 -9.73 3.39 1.08
N VAL A 33 -8.84 4.12 1.73
CA VAL A 33 -8.74 4.17 3.19
C VAL A 33 -8.72 5.64 3.58
N ASP A 34 -9.74 6.05 4.34
CA ASP A 34 -10.06 7.46 4.58
C ASP A 34 -10.14 8.24 3.25
N ALA A 35 -9.30 9.27 3.09
CA ALA A 35 -9.22 10.11 1.89
C ALA A 35 -8.03 9.75 0.97
N VAL A 36 -7.42 8.56 1.13
CA VAL A 36 -6.25 8.12 0.35
C VAL A 36 -6.62 6.93 -0.52
N ALA A 37 -6.26 7.00 -1.81
CA ALA A 37 -6.34 5.89 -2.75
C ALA A 37 -5.05 5.07 -2.72
N TRP A 38 -5.16 3.81 -2.28
CA TRP A 38 -4.06 2.88 -2.15
C TRP A 38 -4.07 1.82 -3.26
N PHE A 39 -2.97 1.73 -4.01
CA PHE A 39 -2.70 0.65 -4.96
C PHE A 39 -1.84 -0.43 -4.29
N ARG A 40 -2.23 -1.70 -4.31
CA ARG A 40 -1.42 -2.79 -3.75
C ARG A 40 -0.60 -3.49 -4.83
N VAL A 41 0.70 -3.63 -4.58
CA VAL A 41 1.62 -4.34 -5.48
C VAL A 41 1.33 -5.84 -5.44
N GLY A 42 1.36 -6.50 -6.60
CA GLY A 42 1.05 -7.92 -6.74
C GLY A 42 -0.43 -8.27 -6.85
N GLU A 43 -1.36 -7.31 -6.66
CA GLU A 43 -2.80 -7.53 -6.87
C GLU A 43 -3.24 -7.39 -8.33
N ALA A 44 -2.43 -6.80 -9.21
CA ALA A 44 -2.75 -6.71 -10.64
C ALA A 44 -2.94 -8.09 -11.31
N ARG A 45 -2.40 -9.17 -10.71
CA ARG A 45 -2.64 -10.56 -11.13
C ARG A 45 -3.85 -11.24 -10.46
N ALA A 46 -4.45 -10.65 -9.44
CA ALA A 46 -5.49 -11.28 -8.62
C ALA A 46 -6.92 -11.18 -9.22
N GLY A 47 -7.08 -10.58 -10.41
CA GLY A 47 -8.36 -10.51 -11.13
C GLY A 47 -8.93 -11.86 -11.61
N GLU A 48 -8.28 -12.98 -11.29
CA GLU A 48 -8.64 -14.34 -11.72
C GLU A 48 -8.98 -15.29 -10.55
N ALA A 49 -8.89 -14.86 -9.29
CA ALA A 49 -9.23 -15.70 -8.13
C ALA A 49 -10.60 -15.33 -7.55
N GLY A 50 -11.51 -16.30 -7.55
CA GLY A 50 -12.93 -16.13 -7.28
C GLY A 50 -13.33 -15.75 -5.85
N VAL A 51 -14.64 -15.52 -5.75
CA VAL A 51 -15.40 -15.16 -4.55
C VAL A 51 -15.17 -16.17 -3.41
N GLY A 52 -14.61 -15.71 -2.31
CA GLY A 52 -14.49 -16.39 -1.02
C GLY A 52 -14.03 -15.36 0.01
N GLU A 53 -14.56 -15.40 1.24
CA GLU A 53 -14.39 -14.35 2.25
C GLU A 53 -12.98 -13.74 2.29
N ALA A 54 -12.91 -12.42 2.13
CA ALA A 54 -11.67 -11.66 2.21
C ALA A 54 -11.16 -11.65 3.66
N ASP A 55 -10.44 -12.70 4.04
CA ASP A 55 -9.32 -12.54 4.95
C ASP A 55 -8.42 -11.47 4.34
N ALA A 56 -8.20 -10.39 5.08
CA ALA A 56 -7.27 -9.33 4.72
C ALA A 56 -5.83 -9.88 4.73
N GLY A 57 -5.44 -10.67 3.72
CA GLY A 57 -4.10 -11.24 3.63
C GLY A 57 -3.89 -12.35 2.58
N GLY A 58 -3.54 -12.00 1.35
CA GLY A 58 -2.87 -12.88 0.37
C GLY A 58 -2.61 -12.14 -0.96
N GLY A 59 -1.54 -12.31 -1.76
CA GLY A 59 -0.44 -13.29 -1.76
C GLY A 59 0.97 -12.68 -2.00
N GLN A 60 1.98 -13.56 -2.07
CA GLN A 60 3.37 -13.38 -1.58
C GLN A 60 4.48 -13.02 -2.59
N SER A 61 5.60 -12.48 -2.08
CA SER A 61 6.97 -12.79 -2.51
C SER A 61 7.98 -12.58 -1.36
N GLY A 62 8.47 -13.68 -0.77
CA GLY A 62 9.69 -13.78 0.05
C GLY A 62 9.63 -13.36 1.53
N ASP A 63 9.94 -14.32 2.43
CA ASP A 63 10.26 -14.21 3.86
C ASP A 63 9.32 -13.33 4.73
N GLY A 64 8.33 -13.98 5.36
CA GLY A 64 7.21 -13.29 6.02
C GLY A 64 6.28 -12.63 5.00
N THR A 65 4.97 -12.88 5.05
CA THR A 65 4.02 -12.35 4.04
C THR A 65 3.81 -10.85 4.23
N ARG A 66 4.78 -10.02 3.82
CA ARG A 66 4.67 -8.57 3.84
C ARG A 66 3.87 -8.09 2.64
N SER A 67 3.06 -7.06 2.85
CA SER A 67 2.25 -6.44 1.81
C SER A 67 2.68 -5.00 1.60
N THR A 68 2.73 -4.53 0.36
CA THR A 68 3.12 -3.16 0.02
C THR A 68 2.00 -2.45 -0.73
N TRP A 69 1.61 -1.28 -0.22
CA TRP A 69 0.64 -0.38 -0.83
C TRP A 69 1.29 0.94 -1.20
N TYR A 70 0.81 1.58 -2.26
CA TYR A 70 1.23 2.88 -2.73
C TYR A 70 0.06 3.86 -2.65
N ALA A 71 0.25 5.00 -1.98
CA ALA A 71 -0.65 6.14 -2.14
C ALA A 71 -0.39 6.76 -3.52
N VAL A 72 -1.40 6.74 -4.39
CA VAL A 72 -1.27 7.13 -5.81
C VAL A 72 -1.98 8.45 -6.16
N ASP A 73 -2.67 9.03 -5.19
CA ASP A 73 -3.46 10.26 -5.29
C ASP A 73 -2.79 11.43 -4.53
N ARG A 74 -1.46 11.41 -4.44
CA ARG A 74 -0.62 12.40 -3.74
C ARG A 74 0.54 12.89 -4.62
N PRO A 75 1.12 14.08 -4.35
CA PRO A 75 2.12 14.72 -5.22
C PRO A 75 3.37 13.86 -5.42
N VAL A 76 3.69 13.04 -4.43
CA VAL A 76 4.72 12.01 -4.46
C VAL A 76 4.08 10.66 -4.17
N TYR A 77 4.59 9.60 -4.79
CA TYR A 77 4.16 8.25 -4.44
C TYR A 77 4.77 7.86 -3.08
N VAL A 78 3.93 7.33 -2.20
CA VAL A 78 4.31 6.87 -0.86
C VAL A 78 4.03 5.38 -0.74
N ALA A 79 5.07 4.58 -0.54
CA ALA A 79 4.92 3.15 -0.29
C ALA A 79 4.89 2.85 1.21
N LEU A 80 3.86 2.12 1.63
CA LEU A 80 3.71 1.54 2.96
C LEU A 80 3.87 0.03 2.85
N THR A 81 4.86 -0.54 3.52
CA THR A 81 5.05 -1.99 3.62
C THR A 81 4.72 -2.45 5.03
N LEU A 82 3.72 -3.33 5.16
CA LEU A 82 3.27 -3.89 6.43
C LEU A 82 3.67 -5.37 6.54
N PRO A 83 4.16 -5.80 7.72
CA PRO A 83 4.26 -7.22 8.07
C PRO A 83 2.92 -7.96 8.02
N ALA A 84 2.98 -9.28 7.86
CA ALA A 84 1.80 -10.13 8.03
C ALA A 84 1.18 -9.90 9.43
N GLY A 85 -0.14 -9.92 9.53
CA GLY A 85 -0.83 -9.75 10.82
C GLY A 85 -0.80 -8.33 11.42
N SER A 86 -0.31 -7.32 10.69
CA SER A 86 -0.30 -5.92 11.17
C SER A 86 -1.68 -5.33 11.47
N GLY A 87 -2.74 -5.97 10.96
CA GLY A 87 -4.10 -5.43 11.01
C GLY A 87 -4.27 -4.14 10.19
N PRO A 88 -5.45 -3.50 10.27
CA PRO A 88 -5.76 -2.31 9.47
C PRO A 88 -5.26 -0.99 10.08
N THR A 89 -4.91 -0.97 11.37
CA THR A 89 -4.56 0.26 12.10
C THR A 89 -3.38 1.02 11.48
N PRO A 90 -2.27 0.39 11.07
CA PRO A 90 -1.15 1.13 10.48
C PRO A 90 -1.54 1.88 9.20
N ILE A 91 -2.29 1.25 8.29
CA ILE A 91 -2.70 1.92 7.04
C ILE A 91 -3.70 3.05 7.29
N GLN A 92 -4.57 2.93 8.30
CA GLN A 92 -5.47 4.02 8.72
C GLN A 92 -4.69 5.23 9.26
N LEU A 93 -3.76 5.00 10.21
CA LEU A 93 -2.94 6.08 10.77
C LEU A 93 -2.12 6.79 9.69
N MET A 94 -1.51 6.03 8.77
CA MET A 94 -0.76 6.61 7.66
C MET A 94 -1.66 7.36 6.70
N SER A 95 -2.90 6.90 6.48
CA SER A 95 -3.86 7.61 5.62
C SER A 95 -4.25 8.97 6.20
N ALA A 96 -4.49 9.04 7.51
CA ALA A 96 -4.74 10.30 8.21
C ALA A 96 -3.53 11.26 8.10
N THR A 97 -2.32 10.80 8.42
CA THR A 97 -1.10 11.61 8.33
C THR A 97 -0.83 12.10 6.91
N ILE A 98 -1.00 11.23 5.90
CA ILE A 98 -0.83 11.60 4.49
C ILE A 98 -1.85 12.67 4.08
N THR A 99 -3.09 12.57 4.55
CA THR A 99 -4.14 13.54 4.24
C THR A 99 -3.85 14.92 4.85
N GLU A 100 -3.27 14.96 6.04
CA GLU A 100 -2.89 16.22 6.70
C GLU A 100 -1.64 16.88 6.07
N THR A 101 -0.73 16.09 5.50
CA THR A 101 0.59 16.56 5.07
C THR A 101 0.74 16.73 3.56
N LEU A 102 -0.02 15.98 2.76
CA LEU A 102 0.09 15.95 1.31
C LEU A 102 -1.27 16.25 0.67
N PRO A 103 -1.38 17.28 -0.19
CA PRO A 103 -2.64 17.61 -0.85
C PRO A 103 -3.06 16.50 -1.82
N ALA A 104 -4.36 16.22 -1.90
CA ALA A 104 -4.88 15.26 -2.86
C ALA A 104 -4.67 15.74 -4.31
N ARG A 105 -4.43 14.79 -5.22
CA ARG A 105 -4.40 15.01 -6.67
C ARG A 105 -5.05 13.82 -7.40
N PRO A 106 -5.52 14.02 -8.64
CA PRO A 106 -5.94 12.90 -9.47
C PRO A 106 -4.83 11.86 -9.59
N ALA A 107 -5.20 10.59 -9.45
CA ALA A 107 -4.28 9.49 -9.67
C ALA A 107 -3.81 9.47 -11.13
N ASP A 108 -2.54 9.12 -11.33
CA ASP A 108 -1.87 9.11 -12.64
C ASP A 108 -1.35 7.70 -12.95
N PRO A 109 -2.24 6.77 -13.39
CA PRO A 109 -1.84 5.44 -13.82
C PRO A 109 -1.20 5.46 -15.21
N ALA A 110 -0.34 4.49 -15.50
CA ALA A 110 0.16 4.30 -16.88
C ALA A 110 -0.95 3.75 -17.80
N PRO A 111 -0.95 4.04 -19.11
CA PRO A 111 -1.88 3.41 -20.05
C PRO A 111 -1.77 1.87 -20.03
N VAL A 112 -2.86 1.18 -20.38
CA VAL A 112 -2.80 -0.24 -20.73
C VAL A 112 -2.18 -0.38 -22.13
N GLY A 113 -1.20 -1.28 -22.27
CA GLY A 113 -0.58 -1.61 -23.55
C GLY A 113 -1.44 -2.53 -24.40
#